data_AF-A0A7K2ZHU4-F1
#
_entry.id   AF-A0A7K2ZHU4-F1
#
_cell.length_a   1.000
_cell.length_b   1.000
_cell.length_c   1.000
_cell.angle_alpha   90.00
_cell.angle_beta   90.00
_cell.angle_gamma   90.00
#
_symmetry.space_group_name_H-M   'P 1'
#
loop_
_entity.id
_entity.type
_entity.pdbx_description
1 polymer ?
#
loop_
_entity_poly.entity_id
_entity_poly.type
_entity_poly.pdbx_seq_one_letter_code
_entity_poly.pdbx_strand_id
1 'polypeptide(L)'
;MGMSVIISAATAQDVEQIFRLQYLCFQREAELYDNYRIDPLVQTLDAVRGEVADDLVFVARLGDEVVGSVRGFTDPDGTGQIGKLCVHPRLQGHGLGTRLLNAAEAALAADRAATRFRLHTGHRSESNLRLYRRAGYAQVGDATGTDGVRLILLEKEAAAQEFVASA
;
A
#
# COMPACT_ATOMS: atom_id res chain seq x y z
N MET A 1 -25.77 -10.87 -11.46
CA MET A 1 -24.53 -10.25 -11.94
C MET A 1 -23.57 -10.19 -10.77
N GLY A 2 -22.45 -10.91 -10.81
CA GLY A 2 -21.46 -10.85 -9.73
C GLY A 2 -20.76 -9.50 -9.78
N MET A 3 -20.78 -8.75 -8.68
CA MET A 3 -20.05 -7.48 -8.59
C MET A 3 -18.55 -7.78 -8.64
N SER A 4 -17.89 -7.33 -9.71
CA SER A 4 -16.45 -7.47 -9.88
C SER A 4 -15.71 -6.35 -9.16
N VAL A 5 -14.58 -6.65 -8.53
CA VAL A 5 -13.75 -5.62 -7.88
C VAL A 5 -12.94 -4.83 -8.91
N ILE A 6 -13.02 -3.50 -8.88
CA ILE A 6 -12.30 -2.58 -9.76
C ILE A 6 -11.20 -1.86 -8.97
N ILE A 7 -10.03 -1.64 -9.58
CA ILE A 7 -8.97 -0.79 -8.99
C ILE A 7 -9.00 0.56 -9.70
N SER A 8 -8.99 1.66 -8.95
CA SER A 8 -8.93 3.02 -9.50
C SER A 8 -8.13 3.93 -8.58
N ALA A 9 -7.70 5.08 -9.10
CA ALA A 9 -7.22 6.17 -8.25
C ALA A 9 -8.30 6.57 -7.25
N ALA A 10 -7.89 6.92 -6.03
CA ALA A 10 -8.75 7.47 -5.01
C ALA A 10 -9.09 8.92 -5.33
N THR A 11 -10.24 9.35 -4.84
CA THR A 11 -10.74 10.71 -4.95
C THR A 11 -11.00 11.27 -3.56
N ALA A 12 -11.26 12.57 -3.46
CA ALA A 12 -11.64 13.20 -2.20
C ALA A 12 -12.90 12.58 -1.54
N GLN A 13 -13.76 11.91 -2.32
CA GLN A 13 -14.95 11.22 -1.83
C GLN A 13 -14.63 9.91 -1.09
N ASP A 14 -13.41 9.36 -1.29
CA ASP A 14 -13.00 8.08 -0.71
C ASP A 14 -12.34 8.20 0.65
N VAL A 15 -11.92 9.42 1.01
CA VAL A 15 -11.13 9.71 2.22
C VAL A 15 -11.74 9.07 3.47
N GLU A 16 -13.05 9.19 3.65
CA GLU A 16 -13.73 8.62 4.82
C GLU A 16 -13.79 7.09 4.78
N GLN A 17 -14.00 6.49 3.61
CA GLN A 17 -14.01 5.04 3.48
C GLN A 17 -12.60 4.46 3.69
N ILE A 18 -11.57 5.10 3.13
CA ILE A 18 -10.16 4.74 3.34
C ILE A 18 -9.80 4.85 4.83
N PHE A 19 -10.19 5.94 5.48
CA PHE A 19 -9.94 6.16 6.91
C PHE A 19 -10.54 5.05 7.79
N ARG A 20 -11.79 4.66 7.53
CA ARG A 20 -12.45 3.56 8.26
C ARG A 20 -11.84 2.20 7.93
N LEU A 21 -11.54 1.95 6.65
CA LEU A 21 -10.98 0.69 6.19
C LEU A 21 -9.58 0.46 6.76
N GLN A 22 -8.70 1.47 6.74
CA GLN A 22 -7.37 1.33 7.32
C GLN A 22 -7.47 1.07 8.83
N TYR A 23 -8.36 1.77 9.55
CA TYR A 23 -8.56 1.55 10.97
C TYR A 23 -8.96 0.11 11.27
N LEU A 24 -9.86 -0.46 10.47
CA LEU A 24 -10.27 -1.86 10.56
C LEU A 24 -9.13 -2.82 10.25
N CYS A 25 -8.41 -2.61 9.14
CA CYS A 25 -7.40 -3.55 8.68
C CYS A 25 -6.18 -3.62 9.61
N PHE A 26 -5.76 -2.48 10.14
CA PHE A 26 -4.57 -2.37 10.97
C PHE A 26 -4.77 -2.82 12.43
N GLN A 27 -6.00 -3.16 12.85
CA GLN A 27 -6.25 -3.79 14.16
C GLN A 27 -5.42 -5.07 14.33
N ARG A 28 -5.36 -5.91 13.31
CA ARG A 28 -4.61 -7.18 13.35
C ARG A 28 -3.12 -6.95 13.55
N GLU A 29 -2.57 -5.95 12.88
CA GLU A 29 -1.18 -5.56 13.05
C GLU A 29 -0.95 -5.02 14.47
N ALA A 30 -1.85 -4.18 14.99
CA ALA A 30 -1.76 -3.71 16.37
C ALA A 30 -1.82 -4.85 17.40
N GLU A 31 -2.74 -5.81 17.24
CA GLU A 31 -2.84 -7.01 18.07
C GLU A 31 -1.55 -7.86 18.02
N LEU A 32 -0.97 -8.02 16.82
CA LEU A 32 0.24 -8.81 16.61
C LEU A 32 1.47 -8.21 17.32
N TYR A 33 1.48 -6.90 17.48
CA TYR A 33 2.58 -6.15 18.09
C TYR A 33 2.28 -5.58 19.47
N ASP A 34 1.07 -5.81 19.99
CA ASP A 34 0.53 -5.15 21.19
C ASP A 34 0.75 -3.62 21.16
N ASN A 35 0.56 -3.03 19.98
CA ASN A 35 0.77 -1.61 19.75
C ASN A 35 -0.39 -0.97 18.95
N TYR A 36 -1.28 -0.31 19.66
CA TYR A 36 -2.43 0.40 19.09
C TYR A 36 -2.14 1.88 18.77
N ARG A 37 -0.87 2.30 18.85
CA ARG A 37 -0.43 3.67 18.54
C ARG A 37 0.24 3.79 17.17
N ILE A 38 0.17 2.75 16.34
CA ILE A 38 0.67 2.75 14.96
C ILE A 38 -0.07 3.78 14.10
N ASP A 39 0.65 4.38 13.14
CA ASP A 39 0.17 5.52 12.34
C ASP A 39 -1.27 5.37 11.82
N PRO A 40 -1.67 4.25 11.18
CA PRO A 40 -3.02 4.15 10.60
C PRO A 40 -4.16 4.17 11.64
N LEU A 41 -3.87 3.88 12.92
CA LEU A 41 -4.86 3.86 14.00
C LEU A 41 -4.98 5.20 14.75
N VAL A 42 -3.95 6.05 14.67
CA VAL A 42 -3.92 7.36 15.36
C VAL A 42 -3.94 8.55 14.40
N GLN A 43 -3.85 8.30 13.09
CA GLN A 43 -3.97 9.31 12.06
C GLN A 43 -5.34 10.00 12.13
N THR A 44 -5.39 11.29 11.76
CA THR A 44 -6.65 12.03 11.66
C THR A 44 -7.24 11.92 10.25
N LEU A 45 -8.55 12.15 10.13
CA LEU A 45 -9.22 12.20 8.83
C LEU A 45 -8.61 13.28 7.91
N ASP A 46 -8.22 14.43 8.46
CA ASP A 46 -7.59 15.51 7.70
C ASP A 46 -6.19 15.12 7.19
N ALA A 47 -5.43 14.33 7.96
CA ALA A 47 -4.16 13.81 7.47
C ALA A 47 -4.37 12.82 6.31
N VAL A 48 -5.38 11.95 6.37
CA VAL A 48 -5.73 11.08 5.22
C VAL A 48 -6.17 11.91 4.02
N ARG A 49 -6.92 13.00 4.24
CA ARG A 49 -7.32 13.92 3.17
C ARG A 49 -6.11 14.53 2.47
N GLY A 50 -5.11 14.96 3.23
CA GLY A 50 -3.83 15.47 2.68
C GLY A 50 -3.12 14.41 1.85
N GLU A 51 -2.97 13.19 2.37
CA GLU A 51 -2.33 12.09 1.63
C GLU A 51 -3.06 11.74 0.33
N VAL A 52 -4.40 11.74 0.32
CA VAL A 52 -5.18 11.50 -0.91
C VAL A 52 -5.03 12.65 -1.92
N ALA A 53 -4.73 13.87 -1.46
CA ALA A 53 -4.53 15.01 -2.35
C ALA A 53 -3.11 15.07 -2.93
N ASP A 54 -2.10 14.71 -2.14
CA ASP A 54 -0.68 14.93 -2.48
C ASP A 54 0.00 13.68 -3.09
N ASP A 55 -0.48 12.49 -2.72
CA ASP A 55 0.14 11.21 -3.06
C ASP A 55 -0.66 10.39 -4.07
N LEU A 56 -0.06 9.31 -4.56
CA LEU A 56 -0.75 8.31 -5.37
C LEU A 56 -1.49 7.36 -4.44
N VAL A 57 -2.81 7.50 -4.35
CA VAL A 57 -3.66 6.58 -3.58
C VAL A 57 -4.54 5.80 -4.54
N PHE A 58 -4.54 4.47 -4.42
CA PHE A 58 -5.43 3.59 -5.18
C PHE A 58 -6.38 2.86 -4.24
N VAL A 59 -7.61 2.65 -4.71
CA VAL A 59 -8.64 1.89 -4.02
C VAL A 59 -9.11 0.70 -4.82
N ALA A 60 -9.46 -0.38 -4.13
CA ALA A 60 -10.22 -1.50 -4.66
C ALA A 60 -11.68 -1.30 -4.29
N ARG A 61 -12.58 -1.34 -5.27
CA ARG A 61 -14.01 -1.12 -5.07
C ARG A 61 -14.85 -2.33 -5.39
N LEU A 62 -15.82 -2.61 -4.53
CA LEU A 62 -16.91 -3.53 -4.80
C LEU A 62 -18.21 -2.72 -4.93
N GLY A 63 -18.55 -2.32 -6.15
CA GLY A 63 -19.57 -1.27 -6.37
C GLY A 63 -19.04 0.08 -5.89
N ASP A 64 -19.76 0.73 -4.98
CA ASP A 64 -19.37 2.02 -4.41
C ASP A 64 -18.52 1.90 -3.13
N GLU A 65 -18.39 0.68 -2.59
CA GLU A 65 -17.68 0.41 -1.34
C GLU A 65 -16.18 0.22 -1.59
N VAL A 66 -15.35 0.98 -0.86
CA VAL A 66 -13.90 0.79 -0.82
C VAL A 66 -13.56 -0.40 0.09
N VAL A 67 -13.02 -1.45 -0.52
CA VAL A 67 -12.67 -2.72 0.15
C VAL A 67 -11.17 -2.97 0.23
N GLY A 68 -10.36 -2.09 -0.32
CA GLY A 68 -8.90 -2.12 -0.25
C GLY A 68 -8.32 -0.77 -0.60
N SER A 69 -7.14 -0.45 -0.07
CA SER A 69 -6.42 0.76 -0.42
C SER A 69 -4.91 0.55 -0.39
N VAL A 70 -4.17 1.40 -1.11
CA VAL A 70 -2.71 1.50 -1.04
C VAL A 70 -2.28 2.94 -1.29
N ARG A 71 -1.21 3.37 -0.62
CA ARG A 71 -0.58 4.68 -0.80
C ARG A 71 0.81 4.50 -1.40
N GLY A 72 1.14 5.33 -2.37
CA GLY A 72 2.45 5.45 -2.99
C GLY A 72 2.88 6.91 -3.06
N PHE A 73 4.13 7.20 -2.70
CA PHE A 73 4.73 8.52 -2.90
C PHE A 73 6.20 8.35 -3.28
N THR A 74 6.86 9.43 -3.70
CA THR A 74 8.28 9.38 -4.06
C THR A 74 9.08 10.20 -3.05
N ASP A 75 10.15 9.62 -2.51
CA ASP A 75 11.06 10.36 -1.65
C ASP A 75 11.98 11.30 -2.47
N PRO A 76 12.70 12.24 -1.83
CA PRO A 76 13.61 13.15 -2.54
C PRO A 76 14.70 12.45 -3.37
N ASP A 77 15.02 11.20 -3.05
CA ASP A 77 16.03 10.39 -3.73
C ASP A 77 15.45 9.65 -4.96
N GLY A 78 14.17 9.86 -5.29
CA GLY A 78 13.49 9.26 -6.44
C GLY A 78 13.00 7.82 -6.21
N THR A 79 13.05 7.31 -4.98
CA THR A 79 12.55 5.97 -4.64
C THR A 79 11.05 6.03 -4.35
N GLY A 80 10.28 5.16 -4.99
CA GLY A 80 8.85 5.02 -4.77
C GLY A 80 8.56 4.30 -3.45
N GLN A 81 8.09 5.03 -2.45
CA GLN A 81 7.66 4.49 -1.16
C GLN A 81 6.22 3.99 -1.26
N ILE A 82 6.00 2.71 -0.92
CA ILE A 82 4.68 2.09 -0.88
C ILE A 82 4.33 1.74 0.56
N GLY A 83 3.16 2.15 0.99
CA GLY A 83 2.68 1.96 2.35
C GLY A 83 1.16 1.90 2.43
N LYS A 84 0.66 1.66 3.64
CA LYS A 84 -0.79 1.63 3.94
C LYS A 84 -1.59 0.70 3.00
N LEU A 85 -0.94 -0.35 2.51
CA LEU A 85 -1.58 -1.40 1.73
C LEU A 85 -2.48 -2.19 2.66
N CYS A 86 -3.79 -2.10 2.45
CA CYS A 86 -4.75 -2.85 3.25
C CYS A 86 -5.90 -3.38 2.37
N VAL A 87 -6.45 -4.51 2.78
CA VAL A 87 -7.60 -5.16 2.15
C VAL A 87 -8.53 -5.63 3.25
N HIS A 88 -9.81 -5.34 3.09
CA HIS A 88 -10.86 -5.73 4.02
C HIS A 88 -10.70 -7.21 4.42
N PRO A 89 -10.69 -7.57 5.72
CA PRO A 89 -10.35 -8.93 6.17
C PRO A 89 -11.15 -10.05 5.50
N ARG A 90 -12.45 -9.81 5.24
CA ARG A 90 -13.34 -10.79 4.57
C ARG A 90 -13.04 -11.01 3.07
N LEU A 91 -12.19 -10.19 2.47
CA LEU A 91 -11.85 -10.19 1.04
C LEU A 91 -10.36 -10.44 0.80
N GLN A 92 -9.60 -10.77 1.86
CA GLN A 92 -8.21 -11.20 1.75
C GLN A 92 -8.11 -12.59 1.10
N GLY A 93 -6.94 -12.92 0.56
CA GLY A 93 -6.71 -14.21 -0.12
C GLY A 93 -7.23 -14.27 -1.57
N HIS A 94 -7.91 -13.23 -2.06
CA HIS A 94 -8.44 -13.15 -3.44
C HIS A 94 -7.56 -12.31 -4.39
N GLY A 95 -6.29 -12.09 -4.06
CA GLY A 95 -5.34 -11.37 -4.92
C GLY A 95 -5.49 -9.85 -4.96
N LEU A 96 -6.40 -9.26 -4.17
CA LEU A 96 -6.62 -7.80 -4.15
C LEU A 96 -5.37 -7.02 -3.70
N GLY A 97 -4.63 -7.53 -2.72
CA GLY A 97 -3.39 -6.89 -2.26
C GLY A 97 -2.33 -6.80 -3.37
N THR A 98 -2.19 -7.85 -4.18
CA THR A 98 -1.31 -7.85 -5.36
C THR A 98 -1.78 -6.86 -6.42
N ARG A 99 -3.09 -6.81 -6.70
CA ARG A 99 -3.65 -5.88 -7.69
C ARG A 99 -3.45 -4.41 -7.29
N LEU A 100 -3.65 -4.10 -6.01
CA LEU A 100 -3.40 -2.75 -5.46
C LEU A 100 -1.91 -2.40 -5.54
N LEU A 101 -1.04 -3.29 -5.06
CA LEU A 101 0.40 -3.10 -5.12
C LEU A 101 0.89 -2.81 -6.55
N ASN A 102 0.46 -3.61 -7.52
CA ASN A 102 0.81 -3.42 -8.92
C ASN A 102 0.32 -2.06 -9.48
N ALA A 103 -0.86 -1.60 -9.06
CA ALA A 103 -1.38 -0.30 -9.49
C ALA A 103 -0.53 0.86 -8.94
N ALA A 104 -0.13 0.78 -7.66
CA ALA A 104 0.77 1.76 -7.06
C ALA A 104 2.16 1.76 -7.72
N GLU A 105 2.75 0.58 -7.97
CA GLU A 105 4.04 0.45 -8.66
C GLU A 105 3.99 1.04 -10.07
N ALA A 106 2.95 0.72 -10.85
CA ALA A 106 2.79 1.22 -12.21
C ALA A 106 2.70 2.74 -12.25
N ALA A 107 1.91 3.34 -11.36
CA ALA A 107 1.78 4.79 -11.27
C ALA A 107 3.05 5.48 -10.76
N LEU A 108 3.75 4.89 -9.78
CA LEU A 108 5.03 5.42 -9.32
C LEU A 108 6.09 5.42 -10.43
N ALA A 109 6.16 4.36 -11.25
CA ALA A 109 7.07 4.31 -12.38
C ALA A 109 6.66 5.29 -13.50
N ALA A 110 5.38 5.34 -13.87
CA ALA A 110 4.90 6.13 -15.00
C ALA A 110 4.82 7.63 -14.68
N ASP A 111 4.26 7.99 -13.52
CA ASP A 111 3.90 9.37 -13.20
C ASP A 111 4.98 10.08 -12.38
N ARG A 112 5.81 9.32 -11.66
CA ARG A 112 6.85 9.86 -10.76
C ARG A 112 8.27 9.41 -11.13
N ALA A 113 8.44 8.68 -12.24
CA ALA A 113 9.73 8.17 -12.72
C ALA A 113 10.53 7.38 -11.67
N ALA A 114 9.85 6.71 -10.75
CA ALA A 114 10.51 5.89 -9.73
C ALA A 114 11.19 4.69 -10.39
N THR A 115 12.51 4.56 -10.21
CA THR A 115 13.30 3.44 -10.72
C THR A 115 13.38 2.27 -9.75
N ARG A 116 12.96 2.49 -8.50
CA ARG A 116 12.95 1.50 -7.43
C ARG A 116 11.76 1.74 -6.51
N PHE A 117 11.19 0.65 -6.01
CA PHE A 117 10.13 0.65 -5.00
C PHE A 117 10.67 0.17 -3.66
N ARG A 118 10.19 0.80 -2.59
CA ARG A 118 10.57 0.49 -1.21
C ARG A 118 9.32 0.40 -0.34
N LEU A 119 9.33 -0.56 0.58
CA LEU A 119 8.31 -0.70 1.60
C LEU A 119 8.88 -1.26 2.91
N HIS A 120 8.11 -1.08 3.98
CA HIS A 120 8.42 -1.64 5.28
C HIS A 120 7.25 -2.47 5.77
N THR A 121 7.54 -3.57 6.45
CA THR A 121 6.52 -4.36 7.12
C THR A 121 7.05 -4.98 8.40
N GLY A 122 6.18 -5.21 9.37
CA GLY A 122 6.58 -5.85 10.61
C GLY A 122 7.18 -7.23 10.37
N HIS A 123 8.26 -7.58 11.09
CA HIS A 123 8.94 -8.88 10.96
C HIS A 123 8.07 -10.12 11.30
N ARG A 124 6.93 -9.93 11.98
CA ARG A 124 5.93 -10.95 12.35
C ARG A 124 4.74 -10.95 11.37
N SER A 125 4.60 -9.95 10.50
CA SER A 125 3.53 -9.84 9.50
C SER A 125 3.78 -10.80 8.33
N GLU A 126 3.70 -12.11 8.58
CA GLU A 126 4.06 -13.14 7.61
C GLU A 126 3.23 -13.09 6.31
N SER A 127 1.96 -12.68 6.38
CA SER A 127 1.11 -12.49 5.21
C SER A 127 1.69 -11.45 4.26
N ASN A 128 2.17 -10.33 4.82
CA ASN A 128 2.75 -9.22 4.07
C ASN A 128 4.10 -9.66 3.49
N LEU A 129 4.95 -10.30 4.30
CA LEU A 129 6.22 -10.87 3.83
C LEU A 129 6.03 -11.89 2.69
N ARG A 130 5.00 -12.74 2.74
CA ARG A 130 4.65 -13.66 1.65
C ARG A 130 4.19 -12.91 0.40
N LEU A 131 3.34 -11.89 0.56
CA LEU A 131 2.86 -11.06 -0.56
C LEU A 131 4.04 -10.38 -1.28
N TYR A 132 4.88 -9.66 -0.53
CA TYR A 132 5.96 -8.86 -1.12
C TYR A 132 7.03 -9.73 -1.78
N ARG A 133 7.42 -10.85 -1.17
CA ARG A 133 8.34 -11.80 -1.83
C ARG A 133 7.78 -12.35 -3.14
N ARG A 134 6.48 -12.68 -3.19
CA ARG A 134 5.82 -13.12 -4.43
C ARG A 134 5.73 -12.02 -5.47
N ALA A 135 5.66 -10.75 -5.04
CA ALA A 135 5.67 -9.59 -5.93
C ALA A 135 7.08 -9.18 -6.41
N GLY A 136 8.13 -9.91 -5.99
CA GLY A 136 9.51 -9.69 -6.43
C GLY A 136 10.35 -8.80 -5.51
N TYR A 137 9.85 -8.47 -4.32
CA TYR A 137 10.63 -7.69 -3.35
C TYR A 137 11.65 -8.57 -2.63
N ALA A 138 12.85 -8.05 -2.47
CA ALA A 138 13.93 -8.63 -1.68
C ALA A 138 14.10 -7.84 -0.37
N GLN A 139 14.40 -8.53 0.72
CA GLN A 139 14.82 -7.88 1.96
C GLN A 139 16.21 -7.27 1.76
N VAL A 140 16.35 -5.98 2.03
CA VAL A 140 17.64 -5.27 1.95
C VAL A 140 18.11 -4.74 3.30
N GLY A 141 17.27 -4.84 4.34
CA GLY A 141 17.66 -4.46 5.68
C GLY A 141 16.56 -4.65 6.72
N ASP A 142 16.85 -4.09 7.89
CA ASP A 142 15.97 -4.04 9.04
C ASP A 142 15.89 -2.58 9.51
N ALA A 143 14.73 -2.19 10.02
CA ALA A 143 14.52 -0.92 10.67
C ALA A 143 13.83 -1.14 12.01
N THR A 144 13.92 -0.16 12.89
CA THR A 144 13.11 -0.11 14.12
C THR A 144 12.12 1.02 13.94
N GLY A 145 10.83 0.70 13.98
CA GLY A 145 9.77 1.70 14.01
C GLY A 145 9.93 2.62 15.22
N THR A 146 9.33 3.81 15.16
CA THR A 146 9.32 4.76 16.28
C THR A 146 8.68 4.20 17.55
N ASP A 147 7.88 3.14 17.39
CA ASP A 147 7.23 2.35 18.42
C ASP A 147 8.07 1.17 18.94
N GLY A 148 9.31 1.00 18.47
CA GLY A 148 10.18 -0.12 18.84
C GLY A 148 9.89 -1.41 18.08
N VAL A 149 8.91 -1.44 17.18
CA VAL A 149 8.63 -2.63 16.37
C VAL A 149 9.75 -2.83 15.35
N ARG A 150 10.35 -4.03 15.33
CA ARG A 150 11.28 -4.40 14.27
C ARG A 150 10.53 -4.55 12.94
N LEU A 151 10.94 -3.76 11.97
CA LEU A 151 10.46 -3.75 10.60
C LEU A 151 11.49 -4.38 9.67
N ILE A 152 11.01 -5.06 8.65
CA ILE A 152 11.80 -5.55 7.53
C ILE A 152 11.66 -4.51 6.42
N LEU A 153 12.81 -4.06 5.92
CA LEU A 153 12.89 -3.17 4.76
C LEU A 153 13.01 -4.04 3.50
N LEU A 154 12.12 -3.83 2.54
CA LEU A 154 12.12 -4.54 1.27
C LEU A 154 12.16 -3.59 0.08
N GLU A 155 12.91 -3.99 -0.95
CA GLU A 155 13.06 -3.24 -2.20
C GLU A 155 12.83 -4.11 -3.43
N LYS A 156 12.40 -3.45 -4.51
CA LYS A 156 12.20 -4.02 -5.84
C LYS A 156 12.59 -2.98 -6.88
N GLU A 157 13.43 -3.36 -7.84
CA GLU A 157 13.71 -2.51 -8.99
C GLU A 157 12.47 -2.39 -9.90
N ALA A 158 12.21 -1.19 -10.42
CA ALA A 158 11.20 -1.01 -11.44
C ALA A 158 11.64 -1.76 -12.70
N ALA A 159 10.72 -2.50 -13.33
CA ALA A 159 11.02 -3.11 -14.62
C ALA A 159 11.38 -1.99 -15.62
N ALA A 160 12.46 -2.17 -16.38
CA ALA A 160 12.80 -1.25 -17.45
C ALA A 160 11.58 -1.10 -18.37
N GLN A 161 11.16 0.14 -18.64
CA GLN A 161 10.13 0.40 -19.62
C GLN A 161 10.62 -0.11 -20.97
N GLU A 162 10.17 -1.28 -21.40
CA GLU A 162 10.31 -1.71 -22.78
C GLU A 162 9.44 -0.75 -23.61
N PHE A 163 10.06 0.31 -24.12
CA PHE A 163 9.48 1.13 -25.15
C PHE A 163 9.24 0.23 -26.35
N VAL A 164 8.01 -0.25 -26.52
CA VAL A 164 7.54 -0.76 -27.81
C VAL A 164 7.42 0.46 -28.71
N ALA A 165 8.52 0.83 -29.35
CA ALA A 165 8.50 1.73 -30.50
C ALA A 165 7.68 1.01 -31.58
N SER A 166 6.40 1.36 -31.70
CA SER A 166 5.64 1.02 -32.89
C SER A 166 6.23 1.84 -34.04
N ALA A 167 6.93 1.15 -34.92
CA ALA A 167 7.32 1.63 -36.24
C ALA A 167 6.10 1.74 -37.18
#